data_AF-A0A522S9A1-F1
#
_entry.id   AF-A0A522S9A1-F1
#
_cell.length_a   1.000
_cell.length_b   1.000
_cell.length_c   1.000
_cell.angle_alpha   90.00
_cell.angle_beta   90.00
_cell.angle_gamma   90.00
#
_symmetry.space_group_name_H-M   'P 1'
#
loop_
_entity.id
_entity.type
_entity.pdbx_description
1 polymer ?
#
loop_
_entity_poly.entity_id
_entity_poly.type
_entity_poly.pdbx_seq_one_letter_code
_entity_poly.pdbx_strand_id
1 'polypeptide(L)'
;VLDNEAPPGDAITSVPDSTLRVGPASTALGAALINAVLAEVAARLEASGEGAPVYLSANMPGAADVNEALVARYRPRNPHL
;
A
#
# COMPACT_ATOMS: atom_id res chain seq x y z
N VAL A 1 7.88 13.42 -1.36
CA VAL A 1 7.24 13.26 -0.04
C VAL A 1 5.80 13.71 -0.20
N LEU A 2 4.81 12.93 0.26
CA LEU A 2 3.42 13.35 0.34
C LEU A 2 3.18 13.88 1.76
N ASP A 3 2.96 15.18 1.90
CA ASP A 3 2.58 15.78 3.18
C ASP A 3 1.08 15.53 3.41
N ASN A 4 0.75 14.91 4.53
CA ASN A 4 -0.63 14.62 4.93
C ASN A 4 -1.16 15.61 5.96
N GLU A 5 -0.36 16.61 6.35
CA GLU A 5 -0.67 17.68 7.30
C GLU A 5 -1.14 17.17 8.68
N ALA A 6 -0.81 15.93 9.04
CA ALA A 6 -1.13 15.39 10.35
C ALA A 6 -0.30 16.09 11.44
N PRO A 7 -0.88 16.36 12.62
CA PRO A 7 -0.16 17.04 13.69
C PRO A 7 1.02 16.18 14.21
N PRO A 8 2.11 16.78 14.72
CA PRO A 8 3.19 16.02 15.33
C PRO A 8 2.72 15.21 16.54
N GLY A 9 3.11 13.93 16.62
CA GLY A 9 2.71 13.03 17.71
C GLY A 9 1.22 12.70 17.71
N ASP A 10 0.61 12.65 16.52
CA ASP A 10 -0.82 12.55 16.39
C ASP A 10 -1.41 11.27 16.99
N ALA A 11 -2.35 11.50 17.89
CA ALA A 11 -3.32 10.54 18.34
C ALA A 11 -4.61 11.35 18.51
N ILE A 12 -5.51 11.29 17.52
CA ILE A 12 -6.58 12.27 17.35
C ILE A 12 -7.79 12.02 18.27
N THR A 13 -7.89 10.83 18.87
CA THR A 13 -9.04 10.39 19.67
C THR A 13 -8.65 10.21 21.13
N SER A 14 -9.43 10.78 22.05
CA SER A 14 -9.31 10.50 23.49
C SER A 14 -10.02 9.20 23.86
N VAL A 15 -9.42 8.43 24.77
CA VAL A 15 -10.09 7.29 25.40
C VAL A 15 -10.91 7.80 26.59
N PRO A 16 -12.22 7.48 26.70
CA PRO A 16 -13.03 7.90 27.85
C PRO A 16 -12.42 7.45 29.18
N ASP A 17 -12.54 8.30 30.20
CA ASP A 17 -12.05 8.07 31.57
C ASP A 17 -10.55 7.71 31.67
N SER A 18 -9.74 8.15 30.69
CA SER A 18 -8.31 7.87 30.61
C SER A 18 -7.50 9.07 30.12
N THR A 19 -6.21 9.10 30.45
CA THR A 19 -5.25 10.08 29.89
C THR A 19 -4.70 9.64 28.53
N LEU A 20 -5.07 8.44 28.05
CA LEU A 20 -4.57 7.88 26.81
C LEU A 20 -5.22 8.54 25.58
N ARG A 21 -4.42 8.68 24.52
CA ARG A 21 -4.83 9.13 23.19
C ARG A 21 -4.52 8.03 22.19
N VAL A 22 -5.41 7.80 21.24
CA VAL A 22 -5.29 6.79 20.18
C VAL A 22 -5.66 7.37 18.81
N GLY A 23 -5.46 6.58 17.75
CA GLY A 23 -5.77 6.99 16.37
C GLY A 23 -4.65 7.82 15.75
N PRO A 24 -3.54 7.18 15.33
CA PRO A 24 -2.49 7.84 14.56
C PRO A 24 -2.99 8.09 13.12
N ALA A 25 -3.56 9.27 12.90
CA ALA A 25 -4.09 9.73 11.62
C ALA A 25 -3.01 9.79 10.52
N SER A 26 -1.79 10.19 10.85
CA SER A 26 -0.62 10.27 9.96
C SER A 26 -0.33 8.92 9.32
N THR A 27 -0.37 7.85 10.11
CA THR A 27 -0.17 6.48 9.63
C THR A 27 -1.32 6.02 8.76
N ALA A 28 -2.56 6.23 9.21
CA ALA A 28 -3.75 5.83 8.46
C ALA A 28 -3.85 6.56 7.10
N LEU A 29 -3.66 7.88 7.10
CA LEU A 29 -3.65 8.71 5.89
C LEU A 29 -2.45 8.38 4.99
N GLY A 30 -1.26 8.19 5.56
CA GLY A 30 -0.07 7.79 4.80
C GLY A 30 -0.28 6.47 4.06
N ALA A 31 -0.83 5.46 4.75
CA ALA A 31 -1.18 4.19 4.12
C ALA A 31 -2.24 4.36 3.02
N ALA A 32 -3.30 5.13 3.27
CA ALA A 32 -4.34 5.38 2.27
C ALA A 32 -3.79 6.09 1.03
N LEU A 33 -2.94 7.11 1.20
CA LEU A 33 -2.33 7.87 0.11
C LEU A 33 -1.42 6.99 -0.74
N ILE A 34 -0.55 6.17 -0.12
CA ILE A 34 0.33 5.26 -0.85
C ILE A 34 -0.51 4.25 -1.66
N ASN A 35 -1.56 3.68 -1.06
CA ASN A 35 -2.44 2.76 -1.78
C ASN A 35 -3.18 3.44 -2.94
N ALA A 36 -3.64 4.68 -2.76
CA ALA A 36 -4.28 5.45 -3.83
C ALA A 36 -3.33 5.71 -5.01
N VAL A 37 -2.07 6.08 -4.72
CA VAL A 37 -1.04 6.26 -5.75
C VAL A 37 -0.79 4.95 -6.50
N LEU A 38 -0.62 3.83 -5.79
CA LEU A 38 -0.38 2.52 -6.43
C LEU A 38 -1.57 2.06 -7.28
N ALA A 39 -2.79 2.29 -6.80
CA ALA A 39 -4.01 1.98 -7.56
C ALA A 39 -4.12 2.81 -8.85
N GLU A 40 -3.84 4.11 -8.80
CA GLU A 40 -3.85 4.98 -9.97
C GLU A 40 -2.75 4.59 -10.98
N VAL A 41 -1.56 4.25 -10.49
CA VAL A 41 -0.48 3.73 -11.35
C VAL A 41 -0.91 2.45 -12.05
N ALA A 42 -1.52 1.50 -11.34
CA ALA A 42 -2.02 0.26 -11.93
C ALA A 42 -3.07 0.54 -13.01
N ALA A 43 -4.04 1.43 -12.73
CA ALA A 43 -5.08 1.80 -13.70
C ALA A 43 -4.47 2.42 -14.98
N ARG A 44 -3.47 3.28 -14.84
CA ARG A 44 -2.79 3.90 -16.00
C ARG A 44 -1.97 2.90 -16.81
N LEU A 45 -1.25 2.00 -16.16
CA LEU A 45 -0.49 0.94 -16.84
C LEU A 45 -1.43 0.03 -17.64
N GLU A 46 -2.57 -0.34 -17.06
CA GLU A 46 -3.57 -1.13 -17.76
C GLU A 46 -4.16 -0.39 -18.96
N ALA A 47 -4.52 0.89 -18.78
CA ALA A 47 -5.04 1.74 -19.86
C ALA A 47 -4.03 1.95 -21.00
N SER A 48 -2.73 1.90 -20.72
CA SER A 48 -1.66 1.99 -21.72
C SER A 48 -1.40 0.71 -22.51
N GLY A 49 -2.01 -0.43 -22.09
CA GLY A 49 -1.77 -1.74 -22.68
C GLY A 49 -0.48 -2.44 -22.22
N GLU A 50 0.28 -1.83 -21.31
CA GLU A 50 1.50 -2.43 -20.75
C GLU A 50 1.20 -3.54 -19.73
N GLY A 51 -0.01 -3.57 -19.17
CA GLY A 51 -0.47 -4.52 -18.16
C GLY A 51 0.10 -4.23 -16.77
N ALA A 52 -0.78 -4.11 -15.76
CA ALA A 52 -0.35 -3.78 -14.41
C ALA A 52 0.31 -4.98 -13.67
N PRO A 53 1.56 -4.88 -13.20
CA PRO A 53 2.24 -5.98 -12.51
C PRO A 53 1.87 -6.04 -11.02
N VAL A 54 0.64 -6.45 -10.72
CA VAL A 54 0.08 -6.45 -9.36
C VAL A 54 0.13 -7.84 -8.74
N TYR A 55 0.69 -7.94 -7.53
CA TYR A 55 0.63 -9.17 -6.74
C TYR A 55 -0.81 -9.48 -6.32
N LEU A 56 -1.18 -10.75 -6.44
CA LEU A 56 -2.43 -11.25 -5.91
C LEU A 56 -2.23 -11.68 -4.45
N SER A 57 -3.24 -11.42 -3.62
CA SER A 57 -3.26 -11.99 -2.27
C SER A 57 -3.16 -13.51 -2.35
N ALA A 58 -2.28 -14.12 -1.55
CA ALA A 58 -1.93 -15.54 -1.64
C ALA A 58 -3.13 -16.50 -1.45
N ASN A 59 -4.22 -16.01 -0.85
CA ASN A 59 -5.47 -16.77 -0.68
C ASN A 59 -6.40 -16.74 -1.91
N MET A 60 -6.07 -15.98 -2.95
CA MET A 60 -6.88 -15.90 -4.16
C MET A 60 -6.55 -17.05 -5.12
N PRO A 61 -7.56 -17.60 -5.83
CA PRO A 61 -7.31 -18.56 -6.90
C PRO A 61 -6.35 -18.00 -7.95
N GLY A 62 -5.36 -18.80 -8.37
CA GLY A 62 -4.36 -18.40 -9.36
C GLY A 62 -3.27 -17.46 -8.85
N ALA A 63 -3.26 -17.12 -7.55
CA ALA A 63 -2.25 -16.21 -6.99
C ALA A 63 -0.83 -16.77 -7.09
N ALA A 64 -0.63 -18.08 -6.93
CA ALA A 64 0.69 -18.70 -7.00
C ALA A 64 1.36 -18.45 -8.36
N ASP A 65 0.69 -18.81 -9.46
CA ASP A 65 1.23 -18.69 -10.82
C ASP A 65 1.51 -17.23 -11.20
N VAL A 66 0.57 -16.32 -10.89
CA VAL A 66 0.72 -14.88 -11.17
C VAL A 66 1.88 -14.29 -10.39
N ASN A 67 1.97 -14.58 -9.09
CA ASN A 67 3.01 -14.03 -8.23
C ASN A 67 4.39 -14.60 -8.57
N GLU A 68 4.49 -15.89 -8.91
CA GLU A 68 5.75 -16.51 -9.32
C GLU A 68 6.29 -15.90 -10.63
N ALA A 69 5.40 -15.62 -11.59
CA ALA A 69 5.78 -14.90 -12.81
C ALA A 69 6.33 -13.49 -12.51
N LEU A 70 5.73 -12.77 -11.56
CA LEU A 70 6.21 -11.45 -11.12
C LEU A 70 7.56 -11.56 -10.40
N VAL A 71 7.73 -12.56 -9.51
CA VAL A 71 9.02 -12.83 -8.85
C VAL A 71 10.09 -13.10 -9.91
N ALA A 72 9.85 -13.99 -10.86
CA ALA A 72 10.81 -14.31 -11.93
C ALA A 72 11.19 -13.06 -12.74
N ARG A 73 10.21 -12.20 -13.06
CA ARG A 73 10.42 -10.94 -13.79
C ARG A 73 11.29 -9.93 -13.02
N TYR A 74 11.11 -9.82 -11.69
CA TYR A 74 11.73 -8.76 -10.90
C TYR A 74 12.93 -9.20 -10.04
N ARG A 75 13.17 -10.51 -9.86
CA ARG A 75 14.32 -11.06 -9.12
C ARG A 75 15.68 -10.48 -9.56
N PRO A 76 15.96 -10.23 -10.86
CA PRO A 76 17.22 -9.59 -11.27
C PRO A 76 17.41 -8.16 -10.74
N ARG A 77 16.32 -7.47 -10.39
CA ARG A 77 16.34 -6.08 -9.87
C ARG A 77 16.26 -6.04 -8.34
N ASN A 78 15.58 -7.00 -7.73
CA ASN A 78 15.50 -7.17 -6.28
C ASN A 78 15.72 -8.66 -5.94
N PRO A 79 16.94 -9.04 -5.53
CA PRO A 79 17.28 -10.43 -5.27
C PRO A 79 16.58 -11.02 -4.03
N HIS A 80 15.95 -10.19 -3.19
CA HIS A 80 15.26 -10.59 -1.97
C HIS A 80 13.76 -10.87 -2.16
N LEU A 81 13.27 -10.85 -3.40
CA LEU A 81 11.92 -11.31 -3.75
C LEU A 81 11.77 -12.83 -3.64
#